data_AF-A0A832ACX1-F1
#
_entry.id   AF-A0A832ACX1-F1
#
_cell.length_a   1.000
_cell.length_b   1.000
_cell.length_c   1.000
_cell.angle_alpha   90.00
_cell.angle_beta   90.00
_cell.angle_gamma   90.00
#
_symmetry.space_group_name_H-M   'P 1'
#
loop_
_entity.id
_entity.type
_entity.pdbx_description
1 polymer ?
#
loop_
_entity_poly.entity_id
_entity_poly.type
_entity_poly.pdbx_seq_one_letter_code
_entity_poly.pdbx_strand_id
1 'polypeptide(L)'
;MDTKKIRNVVIGVVVLSSIGLLVAYAVNTSKFNFKTAKKNKARTGMGYQRDIRIDYKDRTLVHIGDFTANMSLGDRAGKYVRIQLSARVENSDVSDEMKEKNIIIRDNVISALSAKTFSQIATPQGKTRLKEDMRLRLNST
;
A
#
# COMPACT_ATOMS: atom_id res chain seq x y z
N MET A 1 -69.74 7.74 -15.83
CA MET A 1 -68.40 7.27 -15.41
C MET A 1 -68.31 5.78 -15.67
N ASP A 2 -67.30 5.35 -16.43
CA ASP A 2 -67.20 3.97 -16.92
C ASP A 2 -66.64 3.05 -15.83
N THR A 3 -67.51 2.25 -15.22
CA THR A 3 -67.19 1.43 -14.03
C THR A 3 -66.10 0.40 -14.30
N LYS A 4 -65.93 -0.04 -15.56
CA LYS A 4 -64.83 -0.92 -15.98
C LYS A 4 -63.47 -0.22 -15.93
N LYS A 5 -63.42 1.06 -16.32
CA LYS A 5 -62.20 1.87 -16.30
C LYS A 5 -61.76 2.17 -14.86
N ILE A 6 -62.71 2.47 -13.98
CA ILE A 6 -62.45 2.69 -12.54
C ILE A 6 -61.93 1.41 -11.88
N ARG A 7 -62.53 0.25 -12.18
CA ARG A 7 -62.08 -1.04 -11.63
C ARG A 7 -60.63 -1.37 -12.01
N ASN A 8 -60.22 -1.13 -13.25
CA ASN A 8 -58.84 -1.39 -13.69
C ASN A 8 -57.83 -0.44 -13.03
N VAL A 9 -58.22 0.83 -12.80
CA VAL A 9 -57.38 1.79 -12.07
C VAL A 9 -57.21 1.36 -10.61
N VAL A 10 -58.28 0.94 -9.94
CA VAL A 10 -58.22 0.48 -8.55
C VAL A 10 -57.35 -0.78 -8.41
N ILE A 11 -57.48 -1.75 -9.33
CA ILE A 11 -56.62 -2.94 -9.36
C ILE A 11 -55.16 -2.54 -9.56
N GLY A 12 -54.88 -1.61 -10.48
CA GLY A 12 -53.53 -1.09 -10.72
C GLY A 12 -52.90 -0.46 -9.48
N VAL A 13 -53.67 0.34 -8.73
CA VAL A 13 -53.21 0.99 -7.50
C VAL A 13 -52.94 -0.04 -6.39
N VAL A 14 -53.78 -1.06 -6.24
CA VAL A 14 -53.59 -2.12 -5.24
C VAL A 14 -52.35 -2.97 -5.55
N VAL A 15 -52.11 -3.30 -6.82
CA VAL A 15 -50.92 -4.05 -7.24
C VAL A 15 -49.64 -3.21 -7.05
N LEU A 16 -49.67 -1.91 -7.36
CA LEU A 16 -48.52 -1.03 -7.10
C LEU A 16 -48.22 -0.89 -5.60
N SER A 17 -49.25 -0.80 -4.77
CA SER A 17 -49.08 -0.72 -3.32
C SER A 17 -48.53 -2.02 -2.71
N SER A 18 -48.96 -3.19 -3.20
CA SER A 18 -48.48 -4.47 -2.69
C SER A 18 -47.03 -4.76 -3.09
N ILE A 19 -46.61 -4.36 -4.30
CA ILE A 19 -45.21 -4.42 -4.73
C ILE A 19 -44.33 -3.53 -3.85
N GLY A 20 -44.79 -2.31 -3.52
CA GLY A 20 -44.07 -1.41 -2.62
C GLY A 20 -43.84 -2.00 -1.23
N LEU A 21 -44.85 -2.66 -0.66
CA LEU A 21 -44.74 -3.33 0.64
C LEU A 21 -43.78 -4.53 0.60
N LEU A 22 -43.77 -5.30 -0.50
CA LEU A 22 -42.83 -6.42 -0.68
C LEU A 22 -41.38 -5.94 -0.79
N VAL A 23 -41.12 -4.84 -1.50
CA VAL A 23 -39.78 -4.24 -1.59
C VAL A 23 -39.32 -3.73 -0.23
N ALA A 24 -40.19 -3.03 0.51
CA ALA A 24 -39.86 -2.52 1.84
C ALA A 24 -39.56 -3.65 2.84
N TYR A 25 -40.37 -4.73 2.82
CA TYR A 25 -40.11 -5.91 3.63
C TYR A 25 -38.79 -6.57 3.25
N ALA A 26 -38.53 -6.79 1.96
CA ALA A 26 -37.28 -7.39 1.48
C ALA A 26 -36.04 -6.58 1.91
N VAL A 27 -36.04 -5.26 1.77
CA VAL A 27 -34.91 -4.41 2.20
C VAL A 27 -34.68 -4.47 3.72
N ASN A 28 -35.75 -4.58 4.51
CA ASN A 28 -35.63 -4.66 5.98
C ASN A 28 -35.07 -6.01 6.46
N THR A 29 -35.35 -7.12 5.75
CA THR A 29 -34.89 -8.46 6.18
C THR A 29 -33.52 -8.84 5.65
N SER A 30 -33.08 -8.23 4.54
CA SER A 30 -31.88 -8.64 3.84
C SER A 30 -30.73 -7.66 4.06
N LYS A 31 -29.55 -8.18 4.42
CA LYS A 31 -28.28 -7.44 4.41
C LYS A 31 -27.86 -7.14 2.96
N PHE A 32 -28.65 -6.33 2.25
CA PHE A 32 -28.34 -5.84 0.90
C PHE A 32 -27.16 -4.89 0.97
N ASN A 33 -25.96 -5.46 0.92
CA ASN A 33 -24.71 -4.72 0.73
C ASN A 33 -24.66 -4.24 -0.72
N PHE A 34 -25.26 -3.08 -0.99
CA PHE A 34 -24.99 -2.29 -2.20
C PHE A 34 -23.56 -1.76 -2.11
N LYS A 35 -22.57 -2.62 -2.38
CA LYS A 35 -21.19 -2.19 -2.60
C LYS A 35 -21.18 -1.43 -3.92
N THR A 36 -21.29 -0.11 -3.82
CA THR A 36 -20.84 0.82 -4.85
C THR A 36 -19.46 0.38 -5.33
N ALA A 37 -19.41 -0.19 -6.54
CA ALA A 37 -18.19 -0.55 -7.22
C ALA A 37 -17.44 0.74 -7.55
N LYS A 38 -16.52 1.17 -6.67
CA LYS A 38 -15.53 2.18 -6.99
C LYS A 38 -14.70 1.64 -8.16
N LYS A 39 -14.93 2.20 -9.35
CA LYS A 39 -14.06 2.01 -10.52
C LYS A 39 -12.67 2.52 -10.17
N ASN A 40 -11.78 1.62 -9.77
CA ASN A 40 -10.36 1.90 -9.71
C ASN A 40 -9.89 2.13 -11.15
N LYS A 41 -9.44 3.35 -11.44
CA LYS A 41 -8.73 3.68 -12.67
C LYS A 41 -7.55 2.71 -12.79
N ALA A 42 -7.55 1.91 -13.85
CA ALA A 42 -6.41 1.08 -14.21
C ALA A 42 -5.20 2.01 -14.42
N ARG A 43 -4.28 1.98 -13.46
CA ARG A 43 -2.94 2.54 -13.63
C ARG A 43 -2.16 1.51 -14.43
N THR A 44 -1.98 1.78 -15.73
CA THR A 44 -0.97 1.13 -16.56
C THR A 44 0.40 1.52 -16.02
N GLY A 45 0.92 0.65 -15.17
CA GLY A 45 2.28 0.70 -14.62
C GLY A 45 2.46 -0.52 -13.74
N MET A 46 3.43 -1.38 -14.06
CA MET A 46 3.77 -2.54 -13.23
C MET A 46 4.29 -2.08 -11.87
N GLY A 47 3.37 -1.81 -10.94
CA GLY A 47 3.63 -1.57 -9.53
C GLY A 47 3.25 -2.81 -8.75
N TYR A 48 4.25 -3.48 -8.16
CA TYR A 48 4.04 -4.61 -7.27
C TYR A 48 3.39 -4.10 -5.97
N GLN A 49 2.06 -4.15 -5.86
CA GLN A 49 1.37 -3.82 -4.62
C GLN A 49 1.36 -5.07 -3.73
N ARG A 50 2.44 -5.26 -2.96
CA ARG A 50 2.51 -6.32 -1.96
C ARG A 50 1.89 -5.79 -0.66
N ASP A 51 0.68 -6.25 -0.39
CA ASP A 51 -0.01 -6.09 0.89
C ASP A 51 0.74 -6.95 1.92
N ILE A 52 1.76 -6.38 2.58
CA ILE A 52 2.49 -7.11 3.63
C ILE A 52 1.75 -6.89 4.95
N ARG A 53 0.89 -7.85 5.32
CA ARG A 53 0.46 -8.01 6.71
C ARG A 53 1.57 -8.68 7.49
N ILE A 54 2.41 -7.92 8.17
CA ILE A 54 3.30 -8.46 9.20
C ILE A 54 2.52 -8.48 10.50
N ASP A 55 2.13 -9.67 10.94
CA ASP A 55 1.65 -9.90 12.29
C ASP A 55 2.80 -9.68 13.26
N TYR A 56 2.56 -8.81 14.22
CA TYR A 56 3.54 -8.18 15.04
C TYR A 56 3.11 -8.40 16.46
N LYS A 57 3.88 -9.22 17.15
CA LYS A 57 3.91 -9.21 18.60
C LYS A 57 5.37 -8.98 18.99
N ASP A 58 5.63 -7.76 19.45
CA ASP A 58 6.76 -7.36 20.30
C ASP A 58 8.08 -6.79 19.70
N ARG A 59 8.20 -6.45 18.41
CA ARG A 59 9.40 -5.76 17.86
C ARG A 59 9.07 -4.86 16.65
N THR A 60 9.28 -3.53 16.74
CA THR A 60 8.86 -2.59 15.69
C THR A 60 9.58 -2.71 14.38
N LEU A 61 9.02 -3.45 13.42
CA LEU A 61 9.44 -3.37 12.03
C LEU A 61 8.94 -2.05 11.42
N VAL A 62 9.84 -1.08 11.37
CA VAL A 62 9.63 0.23 10.75
C VAL A 62 10.14 0.17 9.32
N HIS A 63 9.23 0.41 8.37
CA HIS A 63 9.61 0.58 6.98
C HIS A 63 10.22 1.98 6.79
N ILE A 64 11.50 2.02 6.39
CA ILE A 64 12.24 3.28 6.20
C ILE A 64 11.95 3.85 4.80
N GLY A 65 11.94 2.97 3.79
CA GLY A 65 11.59 3.37 2.44
C GLY A 65 12.15 2.45 1.36
N ASP A 66 11.76 2.79 0.14
CA ASP A 66 12.27 2.21 -1.10
C ASP A 66 13.25 3.19 -1.75
N PHE A 67 14.44 2.71 -2.06
CA PHE A 67 15.52 3.53 -2.57
C PHE A 67 15.93 3.04 -3.95
N THR A 68 16.16 4.00 -4.86
CA THR A 68 16.78 3.75 -6.16
C THR A 68 17.88 4.75 -6.37
N ALA A 69 19.07 4.28 -6.71
CA ALA A 69 20.24 5.13 -6.92
C ALA A 69 21.10 4.59 -8.07
N ASN A 70 21.73 5.51 -8.81
CA ASN A 70 22.73 5.15 -9.80
C ASN A 70 24.00 4.73 -9.08
N MET A 71 24.64 3.66 -9.54
CA MET A 71 25.87 3.15 -8.96
C MET A 71 27.08 3.89 -9.53
N SER A 72 28.19 3.89 -8.79
CA SER A 72 29.45 4.46 -9.25
C SER A 72 29.96 3.75 -10.52
N LEU A 73 30.57 4.52 -11.43
CA LEU A 73 30.97 4.13 -12.79
C LEU A 73 32.10 3.07 -12.85
N GLY A 74 32.64 2.63 -11.70
CA GLY A 74 33.87 1.83 -11.61
C GLY A 74 33.91 0.59 -12.53
N ASP A 75 32.97 -0.33 -12.40
CA ASP A 75 33.05 -1.62 -13.12
C ASP A 75 32.33 -1.63 -14.47
N ARG A 76 31.22 -0.89 -14.59
CA ARG A 76 30.34 -0.80 -15.76
C ARG A 76 29.50 0.46 -15.68
N ALA A 77 29.49 1.27 -16.73
CA ALA A 77 28.61 2.44 -16.80
C ALA A 77 27.12 2.03 -16.85
N GLY A 78 26.25 2.86 -16.26
CA GLY A 78 24.80 2.75 -16.42
C GLY A 78 24.10 1.67 -15.60
N LYS A 79 24.62 1.29 -14.42
CA LYS A 79 23.90 0.43 -13.48
C LYS A 79 23.25 1.23 -12.36
N TYR A 80 22.10 0.76 -11.91
CA TYR A 80 21.38 1.29 -10.75
C TYR A 80 21.09 0.16 -9.76
N VAL A 81 20.90 0.54 -8.50
CA VAL A 81 20.49 -0.36 -7.43
C VAL A 81 19.14 0.08 -6.90
N ARG A 82 18.24 -0.90 -6.69
CA ARG A 82 16.97 -0.69 -6.00
C ARG A 82 16.94 -1.56 -4.75
N ILE A 83 16.67 -0.94 -3.59
CA ILE A 83 16.53 -1.64 -2.32
C ILE A 83 15.25 -1.23 -1.60
N GLN A 84 14.74 -2.14 -0.77
CA GLN A 84 13.70 -1.88 0.22
C GLN A 84 14.35 -1.99 1.59
N LEU A 85 14.31 -0.92 2.39
CA LEU A 85 14.94 -0.87 3.70
C LEU A 85 13.88 -0.86 4.80
N SER A 86 14.03 -1.77 5.75
CA SER A 86 13.19 -1.85 6.96
C SER A 86 14.10 -2.11 8.15
N ALA A 87 13.93 -1.35 9.22
CA ALA A 87 14.65 -1.54 10.46
C ALA A 87 13.72 -2.15 11.51
N ARG A 88 14.31 -2.93 12.40
CA ARG A 88 13.65 -3.39 13.60
C ARG A 88 14.10 -2.49 14.74
N VAL A 89 13.16 -1.83 15.39
CA VAL A 89 13.41 -0.97 16.55
C VAL A 89 12.80 -1.59 17.81
N GLU A 90 13.42 -1.31 18.94
CA GLU A 90 13.05 -1.88 20.25
C GLU A 90 11.99 -1.05 20.98
N ASN A 91 11.88 0.25 20.66
CA ASN A 91 10.93 1.19 21.28
C ASN A 91 10.15 1.96 20.19
N SER A 92 8.89 2.30 20.47
CA SER A 92 8.04 3.17 19.65
C SER A 92 8.62 4.57 19.46
N ASP A 93 9.32 5.12 20.45
CA ASP A 93 9.87 6.49 20.37
C ASP A 93 10.91 6.61 19.24
N VAL A 94 11.73 5.58 19.07
CA VAL A 94 12.71 5.49 17.96
C VAL A 94 12.00 5.48 16.61
N SER A 95 10.80 4.88 16.53
CA SER A 95 10.04 4.87 15.28
C SER A 95 9.56 6.26 14.86
N ASP A 96 9.29 7.14 15.81
CA ASP A 96 8.87 8.52 15.55
C ASP A 96 10.07 9.42 15.24
N GLU A 97 11.19 9.24 15.94
CA GLU A 97 12.45 9.92 15.60
C GLU A 97 12.91 9.59 14.16
N MET A 98 12.80 8.32 13.75
CA MET A 98 13.12 7.92 12.37
C MET A 98 12.20 8.57 11.33
N LYS A 99 10.94 8.85 11.67
CA LYS A 99 10.02 9.57 10.76
C LYS A 99 10.39 11.05 10.65
N GLU A 100 10.78 11.68 11.76
CA GLU A 100 11.21 13.07 11.78
C GLU A 100 12.53 13.26 11.01
N LYS A 101 13.52 12.39 11.25
CA LYS A 101 14.83 12.40 10.56
C LYS A 101 14.81 11.76 9.17
N ASN A 102 13.64 11.40 8.64
CA ASN A 102 13.49 10.68 7.37
C ASN A 102 14.21 11.37 6.20
N ILE A 103 14.22 12.71 6.14
CA ILE A 103 14.93 13.46 5.07
C ILE A 103 16.44 13.17 5.12
N ILE A 104 17.04 13.27 6.31
CA ILE A 104 18.48 13.06 6.53
C ILE A 104 18.83 11.58 6.29
N ILE A 105 18.00 10.67 6.81
CA ILE A 105 18.18 9.22 6.60
C ILE A 105 18.17 8.89 5.10
N ARG A 106 17.22 9.46 4.34
CA ARG A 106 17.14 9.21 2.90
C ARG A 106 18.37 9.70 2.16
N ASP A 107 18.85 10.91 2.47
CA ASP A 107 20.05 11.47 1.87
C ASP A 107 21.28 10.59 2.15
N ASN A 108 21.44 10.16 3.40
CA ASN A 108 22.52 9.26 3.81
C ASN A 108 22.48 7.91 3.06
N VAL A 109 21.29 7.32 2.90
CA VAL A 109 21.12 6.04 2.19
C VAL A 109 21.41 6.21 0.70
N ILE A 110 20.85 7.22 0.05
CA ILE A 110 21.04 7.46 -1.40
C ILE A 110 22.51 7.75 -1.70
N SER A 111 23.15 8.60 -0.91
CA SER A 111 24.57 8.92 -1.04
C SER A 111 25.45 7.69 -0.86
N ALA A 112 25.15 6.85 0.14
CA ALA A 112 25.89 5.62 0.37
C ALA A 112 25.73 4.59 -0.76
N LEU A 113 24.52 4.44 -1.30
CA LEU A 113 24.26 3.55 -2.43
C LEU A 113 24.96 4.03 -3.71
N SER A 114 24.95 5.35 -3.93
CA SER A 114 25.54 5.94 -5.14
C SER A 114 27.06 5.81 -5.19
N ALA A 115 27.70 5.74 -4.02
CA ALA A 115 29.14 5.55 -3.90
C ALA A 115 29.62 4.10 -4.18
N LYS A 116 28.72 3.10 -4.16
CA LYS A 116 29.09 1.69 -4.34
C LYS A 116 29.19 1.30 -5.80
N THR A 117 30.09 0.38 -6.12
CA THR A 117 30.19 -0.24 -7.45
C THR A 117 29.43 -1.56 -7.53
N PHE A 118 29.20 -2.06 -8.74
CA PHE A 118 28.48 -3.31 -8.96
C PHE A 118 29.20 -4.53 -8.39
N SER A 119 30.51 -4.64 -8.58
CA SER A 119 31.31 -5.78 -8.06
C SER A 119 31.24 -5.87 -6.53
N GLN A 120 31.16 -4.73 -5.84
CA GLN A 120 31.07 -4.64 -4.39
C GLN A 120 29.75 -5.15 -3.81
N ILE A 121 28.64 -5.09 -4.57
CA ILE A 121 27.30 -5.46 -4.09
C ILE A 121 26.82 -6.80 -4.67
N ALA A 122 27.23 -7.16 -5.89
CA ALA A 122 26.71 -8.34 -6.58
C ALA A 122 27.03 -9.65 -5.85
N THR A 123 28.13 -9.71 -5.10
CA THR A 123 28.55 -10.90 -4.34
C THR A 123 27.74 -11.07 -3.05
N PRO A 124 27.56 -12.32 -2.55
CA PRO A 124 26.89 -12.55 -1.27
C PRO A 124 27.54 -11.79 -0.10
N GLN A 125 28.88 -11.81 -0.05
CA GLN A 125 29.64 -11.07 0.96
C GLN A 125 29.42 -9.56 0.83
N GLY A 126 29.34 -9.05 -0.40
CA GLY A 126 29.01 -7.66 -0.72
C GLY A 126 27.66 -7.21 -0.20
N LYS A 127 26.62 -8.03 -0.38
CA LYS A 127 25.27 -7.76 0.17
C LYS A 127 25.27 -7.72 1.70
N THR A 128 26.04 -8.60 2.34
CA THR A 128 26.17 -8.60 3.81
C THR A 128 26.90 -7.36 4.31
N ARG A 129 27.99 -6.95 3.64
CA ARG A 129 28.69 -5.70 3.94
C ARG A 129 27.78 -4.48 3.77
N LEU A 130 27.01 -4.43 2.69
CA LEU A 130 26.05 -3.34 2.47
C LEU A 130 25.01 -3.27 3.59
N LYS A 131 24.52 -4.42 4.08
CA LYS A 131 23.59 -4.45 5.21
C LYS A 131 24.21 -3.86 6.48
N GLU A 132 25.45 -4.22 6.78
CA GLU A 132 26.15 -3.69 7.96
C GLU A 132 26.47 -2.20 7.82
N ASP A 133 26.95 -1.77 6.65
CA ASP A 133 27.18 -0.36 6.34
C ASP A 133 25.90 0.48 6.52
N MET A 134 24.75 -0.03 6.06
CA MET A 134 23.46 0.65 6.23
C MET A 134 23.07 0.72 7.71
N ARG A 135 23.27 -0.36 8.47
CA ARG A 135 22.99 -0.39 9.92
C ARG A 135 23.83 0.65 10.67
N LEU A 136 25.13 0.71 10.40
CA LEU A 136 26.03 1.66 11.04
C LEU A 136 25.63 3.10 10.76
N ARG A 137 25.27 3.42 9.50
CA ARG A 137 24.83 4.76 9.10
C ARG A 137 23.51 5.19 9.71
N LEU A 138 22.55 4.26 9.82
CA LEU A 138 21.28 4.54 10.49
C LEU A 138 21.48 4.84 11.98
N ASN A 139 22.45 4.18 12.63
CA ASN A 139 22.75 4.41 14.04
C ASN A 139 23.62 5.66 14.30
N SER A 140 24.27 6.21 13.27
CA SER A 140 25.17 7.37 13.40
C SER A 140 24.49 8.70 13.11
N THR A 141 23.18 8.72 12.86
CA THR A 141 22.37 9.91 12.52
C THR A 141 21.40 10.22 13.66
#